data_AF-A0A958XJF6-F1
#
_entry.id   AF-A0A958XJF6-F1
#
_cell.length_a   1.000
_cell.length_b   1.000
_cell.length_c   1.000
_cell.angle_alpha   90.00
_cell.angle_beta   90.00
_cell.angle_gamma   90.00
#
_symmetry.space_group_name_H-M   'P 1'
#
loop_
_entity.id
_entity.type
_entity.pdbx_description
1 polymer ?
#
loop_
_entity_poly.entity_id
_entity_poly.type
_entity_poly.pdbx_seq_one_letter_code
_entity_poly.pdbx_strand_id
1 'polypeptide(L)' 'MEQGFKTRDELAKELNISYSTLRRKVKKAGISIPKGLLSPETQSKIKHALGLKNRIFPTNFFQNTSDRF' A
#
# COMPACT_ATOMS: atom_id res chain seq x y z
N MET A 1 3.80 -13.72 14.67
CA MET A 1 3.82 -12.26 14.47
C MET A 1 2.41 -11.76 14.66
N GLU A 2 2.07 -11.25 15.85
CA GLU A 2 0.77 -10.60 16.06
C GLU A 2 0.79 -9.26 15.36
N GLN A 3 0.03 -9.12 14.27
CA GLN A 3 -0.23 -7.82 13.68
C GLN A 3 -1.60 -7.39 14.20
N GLY A 4 -1.62 -6.38 15.07
CA GLY A 4 -2.86 -5.74 15.50
C GLY A 4 -3.57 -5.04 14.34
N PHE A 5 -4.77 -4.51 14.62
CA PHE A 5 -5.48 -3.67 13.67
C PHE A 5 -4.65 -2.43 13.33
N LYS A 6 -4.46 -2.16 12.04
CA LYS A 6 -3.72 -0.99 11.55
C LYS A 6 -4.58 -0.18 10.61
N THR A 7 -4.38 1.12 10.64
CA THR A 7 -4.93 2.02 9.62
C THR A 7 -4.19 1.85 8.30
N ARG A 8 -4.80 2.34 7.23
CA ARG A 8 -4.18 2.34 5.91
C ARG A 8 -2.91 3.19 5.86
N ASP A 9 -2.83 4.26 6.65
CA ASP A 9 -1.68 5.14 6.70
C ASP A 9 -0.50 4.46 7.40
N GLU A 10 -0.75 3.80 8.53
CA GLU A 10 0.26 2.97 9.21
C GLU A 10 0.78 1.85 8.31
N LEU A 11 -0.12 1.18 7.59
CA LEU A 11 0.26 0.15 6.62
C LEU A 11 1.11 0.75 5.48
N ALA A 12 0.79 1.95 5.00
CA ALA A 12 1.57 2.62 3.96
C ALA A 12 2.98 2.99 4.45
N LYS A 13 3.09 3.52 5.67
CA LYS A 13 4.35 3.86 6.34
C LYS A 13 5.23 2.64 6.55
N GLU A 14 4.65 1.55 7.04
CA GLU A 14 5.37 0.27 7.22
C GLU A 14 5.94 -0.24 5.89
N LEU A 15 5.21 -0.04 4.80
CA LEU A 15 5.62 -0.43 3.46
C LEU A 15 6.49 0.61 2.75
N ASN A 16 6.86 1.71 3.43
CA ASN A 16 7.62 2.84 2.86
C ASN A 16 7.05 3.36 1.53
N ILE A 17 5.73 3.41 1.41
CA ILE A 17 5.03 3.95 0.24
C ILE A 17 4.05 5.03 0.67
N SER A 18 3.81 5.99 -0.21
CA SER A 18 2.76 6.98 0.03
C SER A 18 1.37 6.32 0.05
N TYR A 19 0.46 6.86 0.85
CA TYR A 19 -0.94 6.42 0.91
C TYR A 19 -1.59 6.35 -0.48
N SER A 20 -1.32 7.34 -1.34
CA SER A 20 -1.80 7.39 -2.73
C SER A 20 -1.29 6.20 -3.56
N THR A 21 -0.02 5.80 -3.37
CA THR A 21 0.55 4.62 -4.01
C THR A 21 -0.11 3.34 -3.53
N LEU A 22 -0.28 3.20 -2.22
CA LEU A 22 -0.98 2.06 -1.62
C LEU A 22 -2.38 1.94 -2.21
N ARG A 23 -3.17 3.01 -2.20
CA ARG A 23 -4.52 3.05 -2.77
C ARG A 23 -4.54 2.68 -4.25
N ARG A 24 -3.62 3.23 -5.06
CA ARG A 24 -3.55 2.96 -6.50
C ARG A 24 -3.20 1.49 -6.77
N LYS A 25 -2.19 0.96 -6.09
CA LYS A 25 -1.75 -0.44 -6.27
C LYS A 25 -2.81 -1.42 -5.81
N VAL A 26 -3.44 -1.15 -4.67
CA VAL A 26 -4.52 -1.99 -4.14
C VAL A 26 -5.75 -1.97 -5.07
N LYS A 27 -6.11 -0.81 -5.62
CA LYS A 27 -7.14 -0.70 -6.67
C LYS A 27 -6.77 -1.52 -7.92
N LYS A 28 -5.51 -1.45 -8.36
CA LYS A 28 -5.01 -2.24 -9.51
C LYS A 28 -5.04 -3.75 -9.25
N ALA A 29 -4.84 -4.17 -8.00
CA ALA A 29 -4.96 -5.56 -7.57
C ALA A 29 -6.43 -6.01 -7.38
N GLY A 30 -7.41 -5.15 -7.61
CA GLY A 30 -8.84 -5.48 -7.45
C GLY A 30 -9.28 -5.67 -5.99
N ILE A 31 -8.45 -5.27 -5.01
CA ILE A 31 -8.78 -5.43 -3.59
C ILE A 31 -9.50 -4.18 -3.11
N SER A 32 -10.69 -4.36 -2.56
CA SER A 32 -11.44 -3.28 -1.89
C SER A 32 -10.96 -3.15 -0.45
N ILE A 33 -10.47 -1.96 -0.07
CA ILE A 33 -10.03 -1.70 1.30
C ILE A 33 -11.19 -1.09 2.10
N PRO A 34 -11.67 -1.72 3.18
CA PRO A 34 -12.72 -1.16 4.03
C PRO A 34 -12.27 0.16 4.66
N LYS A 35 -13.22 1.10 4.85
CA LYS A 35 -12.97 2.38 5.53
C LYS A 35 -12.69 2.11 7.01
N GLY A 36 -11.59 2.64 7.53
CA GLY A 36 -11.19 2.49 8.93
C GLY A 36 -10.01 1.55 9.15
N LEU A 37 -10.07 0.79 10.23
CA LEU A 37 -9.04 -0.16 10.65
C LEU A 37 -9.04 -1.40 9.75
N LEU A 38 -7.84 -1.86 9.40
CA LEU A 38 -7.62 -3.06 8.60
C LEU A 38 -7.39 -4.24 9.53
N SER A 39 -8.19 -5.29 9.32
CA SER A 39 -7.95 -6.56 10.00
C SER A 39 -6.59 -7.14 9.60
N PRO A 40 -5.96 -7.95 10.46
CA PRO A 40 -4.65 -8.56 10.18
C PRO A 40 -4.67 -9.40 8.91
N GLU A 41 -5.78 -10.08 8.63
CA GLU A 41 -5.99 -10.83 7.39
C GLU A 41 -5.98 -9.93 6.15
N THR A 42 -6.66 -8.77 6.23
CA THR A 42 -6.70 -7.80 5.13
C THR A 42 -5.32 -7.22 4.87
N GLN A 43 -4.58 -6.90 5.94
CA GLN A 43 -3.20 -6.43 5.84
C GLN A 43 -2.31 -7.45 5.12
N SER A 44 -2.42 -8.73 5.48
CA SER A 44 -1.67 -9.82 4.83
C SER A 44 -2.03 -9.95 3.34
N LYS A 45 -3.32 -9.89 2.98
CA LYS A 45 -3.77 -9.89 1.58
C LYS A 45 -3.17 -8.72 0.79
N ILE A 46 -3.17 -7.52 1.36
CA ILE A 46 -2.60 -6.32 0.72
C ILE A 46 -1.08 -6.48 0.55
N LYS A 47 -0.37 -6.91 1.60
CA LYS A 47 1.09 -7.13 1.55
C LYS A 47 1.46 -8.16 0.49
N HIS A 48 0.70 -9.26 0.41
CA HIS A 48 0.88 -10.30 -0.60
C HIS A 48 0.60 -9.78 -2.02
N ALA A 49 -0.52 -9.07 -2.22
CA ALA A 49 -0.89 -8.51 -3.52
C ALA A 49 0.09 -7.45 -4.04
N LEU A 50 0.78 -6.75 -3.15
CA LEU A 50 1.84 -5.81 -3.50
C LEU A 50 3.14 -6.50 -3.94
N GLY A 51 3.20 -7.84 -3.85
CA GLY A 51 4.35 -8.62 -4.31
C GLY A 51 5.63 -8.27 -3.57
N LEU A 52 5.52 -7.79 -2.33
CA LEU A 52 6.67 -7.44 -1.48
C LEU A 52 7.37 -8.70 -0.95
N LYS A 53 7.82 -9.57 -1.87
CA LYS A 53 9.01 -10.40 -1.67
C LYS A 53 10.20 -9.47 -1.93
N ASN A 54 10.64 -8.77 -0.89
CA ASN A 54 11.99 -8.24 -0.81
C ASN A 54 12.45 -7.34 -1.99
N ARG A 55 11.65 -6.35 -2.39
CA ARG A 55 12.16 -5.26 -3.24
C ARG A 55 11.99 -3.93 -2.52
N ILE A 56 13.11 -3.42 -2.03
CA ILE A 56 13.26 -2.05 -1.54
C ILE A 56 12.96 -1.15 -2.74
N PHE A 57 11.79 -0.50 -2.76
CA PHE A 57 11.50 0.51 -3.77
C PHE A 57 12.10 1.83 -3.28
N PRO A 58 13.16 2.37 -3.90
CA PRO A 58 13.58 3.73 -3.59
C PRO A 58 12.41 4.66 -3.93
N THR A 59 12.11 5.55 -3.00
CA THR A 59 10.98 6.48 -3.00
C THR A 59 10.94 7.47 -4.17
N ASN A 60 11.90 7.40 -5.11
CA ASN A 60 12.07 8.34 -6.23
C ASN A 60 11.37 7.93 -7.55
N PHE A 61 10.48 6.94 -7.57
CA PHE A 61 9.75 6.56 -8.80
C PHE A 61 8.53 7.45 -9.14
N PHE A 62 8.33 8.57 -8.43
CA PHE A 62 7.39 9.59 -8.84
C PHE A 62 8.06 10.56 -9.82
N GLN A 63 8.30 10.08 -11.05
CA GLN A 63 8.46 11.01 -12.17
C GLN A 63 7.10 11.67 -12.41
N ASN A 64 7.09 12.95 -12.05
CA ASN A 64 6.28 14.04 -12.56
C ASN A 64 5.44 13.64 -13.80
N THR A 65 4.12 13.60 -13.63
CA THR A 65 3.18 13.58 -14.78
C THR A 65 2.71 14.99 -15.11
N SER A 66 3.57 15.97 -14.85
CA SER A 66 3.39 17.35 -15.32
C SER A 66 3.91 17.44 -16.76
N ASP A 67 3.20 16.76 -17.67
CA ASP A 67 3.34 16.94 -19.12
C ASP A 67 1.94 16.96 -19.74
N ARG A 68 1.08 17.80 -19.17
CA ARG A 68 -0.18 18.20 -19.80
C ARG A 68 -0.43 19.68 -19.54
N PHE A 69 -0.31 20.41 -20.65
CA PHE A 69 -0.63 21.81 -20.92
C PHE A 69 0.46 22.83 -20.62
#